data_AF-A0A840FEK3-F1
#
_entry.id   AF-A0A840FEK3-F1
#
_cell.length_a   1.000
_cell.length_b   1.000
_cell.length_c   1.000
_cell.angle_alpha   90.00
_cell.angle_beta   90.00
_cell.angle_gamma   90.00
#
_symmetry.space_group_name_H-M   'P 1'
#
loop_
_entity.id
_entity.type
_entity.pdbx_description
1 polymer ?
#
loop_
_entity_poly.entity_id
_entity_poly.type
_entity_poly.pdbx_seq_one_letter_code
_entity_poly.pdbx_strand_id
1 'polypeptide(L)'
;MRIAKSGKGIRVLIAGAAGGAAIGLMALFGGGHAAADTTCSATDNNRVEHADGLSHCIANAGPGSRADARDTSNSGVATAVATQRGAATSINLQPWSEALSSGVHGGSGYAISTGPRSTSIAMARDGGTSIAIGGWGGQAYAGPAGAVCAGGFGAAYDSTTGQYCVKSGSLDLH
;
A
#
# COMPACT_ATOMS: atom_id res chain seq x y z
N MET A 1 54.26 28.18 -28.79
CA MET A 1 54.48 27.47 -27.51
C MET A 1 53.14 27.36 -26.81
N ARG A 2 52.58 26.15 -26.73
CA ARG A 2 51.27 25.87 -26.12
C ARG A 2 51.45 25.75 -24.61
N ILE A 3 50.63 26.45 -23.82
CA ILE A 3 50.47 26.17 -22.39
C ILE A 3 49.00 25.84 -22.16
N ALA A 4 48.76 24.59 -21.79
CA ALA A 4 47.49 24.04 -21.37
C ALA A 4 47.24 24.31 -19.89
N LYS A 5 45.97 24.51 -19.54
CA LYS A 5 45.32 24.28 -18.22
C LYS A 5 43.89 24.79 -18.35
N SER A 6 42.82 24.16 -17.88
CA SER A 6 42.57 22.85 -17.31
C SER A 6 41.04 22.75 -17.33
N GLY A 7 40.48 21.78 -18.06
CA GLY A 7 39.03 21.59 -18.16
C GLY A 7 38.47 20.95 -16.90
N LYS A 8 37.96 21.75 -15.97
CA LYS A 8 37.10 21.30 -14.85
C LYS A 8 36.00 22.34 -14.60
N GLY A 9 34.99 22.35 -15.47
CA GLY A 9 33.83 23.24 -15.30
C GLY A 9 32.52 22.75 -15.93
N ILE A 10 32.54 21.65 -16.70
CA ILE A 10 31.39 21.19 -17.49
C ILE A 10 31.01 19.76 -17.08
N ARG A 11 30.79 19.52 -15.78
CA ARG A 11 30.17 18.26 -15.30
C ARG A 11 29.13 18.46 -14.20
N VAL A 12 28.93 19.68 -13.70
CA VAL A 12 27.94 19.96 -12.65
C VAL A 12 26.61 20.49 -13.20
N LEU A 13 26.58 21.01 -14.44
CA LEU A 13 25.37 21.61 -15.01
C LEU A 13 24.43 20.64 -15.75
N ILE A 14 24.83 19.38 -15.98
CA ILE A 14 23.96 18.36 -16.60
C ILE A 14 23.31 17.45 -15.55
N ALA A 15 23.78 17.46 -14.29
CA ALA A 15 23.13 16.74 -13.19
C ALA A 15 21.88 17.47 -12.65
N GLY A 16 21.70 18.76 -12.97
CA GLY A 16 20.57 19.57 -12.49
C GLY A 16 19.30 19.49 -13.37
N ALA A 17 19.43 19.18 -14.66
CA ALA A 17 18.31 19.23 -15.60
C ALA A 17 17.60 17.87 -15.82
N ALA A 18 18.26 16.74 -15.49
CA ALA A 18 17.63 15.42 -15.52
C ALA A 18 17.13 14.94 -14.14
N GLY A 19 17.60 15.56 -13.04
CA GLY A 19 17.17 15.23 -11.68
C GLY A 19 15.94 16.01 -11.19
N GLY A 20 15.58 17.13 -11.84
CA GLY A 20 14.49 18.01 -11.40
C GLY A 20 13.08 17.55 -11.81
N ALA A 21 12.95 16.74 -12.87
CA ALA A 21 11.63 16.32 -13.38
C ALA A 21 11.01 15.14 -12.60
N ALA A 22 11.83 14.31 -11.94
CA ALA A 22 11.33 13.16 -11.19
C ALA A 22 10.87 13.52 -9.77
N ILE A 23 11.40 14.61 -9.18
CA ILE A 23 11.06 15.03 -7.81
C ILE A 23 9.87 16.02 -7.81
N GLY A 24 9.61 16.71 -8.92
CA GLY A 24 8.47 17.63 -9.05
C GLY A 24 7.09 16.95 -9.05
N LEU A 25 7.00 15.67 -9.44
CA LEU A 25 5.72 14.94 -9.46
C LEU A 25 5.30 14.41 -8.08
N MET A 26 6.23 14.28 -7.13
CA MET A 26 5.91 13.86 -5.75
C MET A 26 5.36 15.02 -4.89
N ALA A 27 5.46 16.27 -5.36
CA ALA A 27 4.93 17.44 -4.66
C ALA A 27 3.49 17.82 -5.09
N LEU A 28 2.95 17.20 -6.13
CA LEU A 28 1.59 17.46 -6.63
C LEU A 28 0.53 16.52 -6.03
N PHE A 29 0.93 15.49 -5.29
CA PHE A 29 0.02 14.56 -4.61
C PHE A 29 0.47 14.30 -3.18
N GLY A 30 -0.16 14.97 -2.22
CA GLY A 30 -0.10 14.59 -0.81
C GLY A 30 0.57 15.61 0.10
N GLY A 31 -0.19 16.64 0.50
CA GLY A 31 0.11 17.34 1.75
C GLY A 31 0.10 16.31 2.89
N GLY A 32 1.25 16.13 3.53
CA GLY A 32 1.38 15.24 4.68
C GLY A 32 0.59 15.79 5.85
N HIS A 33 -0.63 15.30 6.06
CA HIS A 33 -1.30 15.42 7.34
C HIS A 33 -0.57 14.48 8.32
N ALA A 34 0.11 15.04 9.31
CA ALA A 34 0.60 14.28 10.46
C ALA A 34 -0.62 13.85 11.30
N ALA A 35 -1.29 12.80 10.84
CA ALA A 35 -2.37 12.14 11.53
C ALA A 35 -1.80 11.25 12.65
N ALA A 36 -2.52 11.15 13.77
CA ALA A 36 -2.21 10.17 14.78
C ALA A 36 -2.41 8.79 14.14
N ASP A 37 -1.36 7.98 14.19
CA ASP A 37 -1.33 6.72 13.47
C ASP A 37 -1.89 5.60 14.35
N THR A 38 -2.99 4.99 13.91
CA THR A 38 -3.59 3.84 14.61
C THR A 38 -2.90 2.57 14.12
N THR A 39 -2.01 2.03 14.94
CA THR A 39 -1.17 0.87 14.60
C THR A 39 -1.50 -0.35 15.45
N CYS A 40 -1.57 -1.49 14.79
CA CYS A 40 -1.77 -2.79 15.38
C CYS A 40 -0.77 -3.75 14.78
N SER A 41 0.04 -4.39 15.61
CA SER A 41 0.98 -5.41 15.18
C SER A 41 0.82 -6.64 16.07
N ALA A 42 0.71 -7.81 15.44
CA ALA A 42 0.53 -9.08 16.11
C ALA A 42 1.43 -10.15 15.51
N THR A 43 1.96 -11.00 16.37
CA THR A 43 2.81 -12.14 16.02
C THR A 43 2.44 -13.33 16.89
N ASP A 44 2.55 -14.54 16.35
CA ASP A 44 2.54 -15.80 17.12
C ASP A 44 1.43 -15.96 18.16
N ASN A 45 0.22 -16.28 17.70
CA ASN A 45 -0.99 -16.49 18.52
C ASN A 45 -1.39 -15.24 19.33
N ASN A 46 -1.23 -14.07 18.73
CA ASN A 46 -1.61 -12.81 19.33
C ASN A 46 -2.67 -12.09 18.49
N ARG A 47 -3.47 -11.26 19.16
CA ARG A 47 -4.44 -10.36 18.53
C ARG A 47 -4.32 -9.00 19.19
N VAL A 48 -4.22 -7.97 18.36
CA VAL A 48 -4.24 -6.56 18.76
C VAL A 48 -5.33 -5.87 17.98
N GLU A 49 -6.09 -5.04 18.69
CA GLU A 49 -7.17 -4.24 18.12
C GLU A 49 -7.13 -2.89 18.81
N HIS A 50 -7.23 -1.82 18.02
CA HIS A 50 -7.21 -0.46 18.51
C HIS A 50 -8.22 0.37 17.73
N ALA A 51 -8.86 1.28 18.45
CA ALA A 51 -9.78 2.25 17.90
C ALA A 51 -9.41 3.62 18.49
N ASP A 52 -9.12 4.59 17.63
CA ASP A 52 -8.86 5.97 18.01
C ASP A 52 -9.78 6.89 17.18
N GLY A 53 -10.83 7.41 17.82
CA GLY A 53 -11.86 8.20 17.15
C GLY A 53 -12.58 7.40 16.05
N LEU A 54 -12.38 7.80 14.79
CA LEU A 54 -12.96 7.15 13.59
C LEU A 54 -11.97 6.18 12.92
N SER A 55 -10.78 6.03 13.48
CA SER A 55 -9.71 5.19 12.98
C SER A 55 -9.72 3.83 13.69
N HIS A 56 -9.61 2.75 12.93
CA HIS A 56 -9.59 1.39 13.48
C HIS A 56 -8.47 0.56 12.88
N CYS A 57 -7.74 -0.17 13.73
CA CYS A 57 -6.82 -1.21 13.29
C CYS A 57 -7.13 -2.55 13.98
N ILE A 58 -6.92 -3.64 13.24
CA ILE A 58 -7.01 -5.01 13.74
C ILE A 58 -5.86 -5.81 13.16
N ALA A 59 -5.02 -6.38 14.03
CA ALA A 59 -3.98 -7.33 13.66
C ALA A 59 -4.22 -8.66 14.39
N ASN A 60 -4.34 -9.75 13.64
CA ASN A 60 -4.50 -11.09 14.19
C ASN A 60 -3.46 -12.03 13.59
N ALA A 61 -2.63 -12.65 14.41
CA ALA A 61 -1.61 -13.57 13.99
C ALA A 61 -1.75 -14.91 14.70
N GLY A 62 -2.00 -15.98 13.94
CA GLY A 62 -1.95 -17.36 14.43
C GLY A 62 -0.51 -17.87 14.63
N PRO A 63 -0.32 -19.19 14.85
CA PRO A 63 1.00 -19.75 15.11
C PRO A 63 1.96 -19.50 13.94
N GLY A 64 3.18 -19.05 14.24
CA GLY A 64 4.24 -18.80 13.25
C GLY A 64 3.96 -17.64 12.29
N SER A 65 2.94 -16.84 12.56
CA SER A 65 2.40 -15.84 11.62
C SER A 65 2.65 -14.41 12.10
N ARG A 66 2.54 -13.44 11.18
CA ARG A 66 2.65 -12.01 11.50
C ARG A 66 1.54 -11.21 10.80
N ALA A 67 0.95 -10.27 11.52
CA ALA A 67 -0.07 -9.37 10.98
C ALA A 67 0.24 -7.94 11.41
N ASP A 68 0.22 -7.03 10.45
CA ASP A 68 0.48 -5.60 10.69
C ASP A 68 -0.62 -4.77 10.03
N ALA A 69 -1.32 -3.96 10.82
CA ALA A 69 -2.41 -3.13 10.37
C ALA A 69 -2.21 -1.69 10.84
N ARG A 70 -2.30 -0.76 9.90
CA ARG A 70 -1.99 0.65 10.12
C ARG A 70 -3.03 1.54 9.45
N ASP A 71 -3.68 2.41 10.22
CA ASP A 71 -4.50 3.49 9.67
C ASP A 71 -3.89 4.85 10.03
N THR A 72 -3.43 5.59 9.02
CA THR A 72 -2.91 6.95 9.16
C THR A 72 -3.93 8.00 8.72
N SER A 73 -5.19 7.62 8.50
CA SER A 73 -6.20 8.53 7.96
C SER A 73 -7.05 9.25 8.99
N ASN A 74 -6.92 8.88 10.28
CA ASN A 74 -7.79 9.27 11.38
C ASN A 74 -9.29 8.93 11.18
N SER A 75 -9.67 8.21 10.11
CA SER A 75 -11.08 7.97 9.75
C SER A 75 -11.28 6.81 8.77
N GLY A 76 -10.52 5.73 8.94
CA GLY A 76 -10.63 4.55 8.11
C GLY A 76 -10.31 3.28 8.88
N VAL A 77 -10.13 2.19 8.14
CA VAL A 77 -9.96 0.86 8.74
C VAL A 77 -8.79 0.12 8.10
N ALA A 78 -7.91 -0.44 8.93
CA ALA A 78 -6.88 -1.38 8.50
C ALA A 78 -7.05 -2.70 9.25
N THR A 79 -7.18 -3.81 8.52
CA THR A 79 -7.33 -5.15 9.11
C THR A 79 -6.35 -6.11 8.49
N ALA A 80 -5.49 -6.72 9.29
CA ALA A 80 -4.52 -7.73 8.86
C ALA A 80 -4.74 -9.03 9.64
N VAL A 81 -4.90 -10.14 8.92
CA VAL A 81 -5.14 -11.46 9.53
C VAL A 81 -4.19 -12.48 8.92
N ALA A 82 -3.31 -13.06 9.73
CA ALA A 82 -2.37 -14.07 9.28
C ALA A 82 -2.51 -15.36 10.10
N THR A 83 -2.49 -16.52 9.45
CA THR A 83 -2.52 -17.82 10.12
C THR A 83 -1.59 -18.83 9.45
N GLN A 84 -1.21 -19.89 10.18
CA GLN A 84 -0.45 -21.03 9.66
C GLN A 84 0.82 -20.61 8.89
N ARG A 85 1.67 -19.82 9.56
CA ARG A 85 2.92 -19.25 9.01
C ARG A 85 2.74 -18.17 7.94
N GLY A 86 1.54 -17.61 7.79
CA GLY A 86 1.27 -16.53 6.86
C GLY A 86 1.77 -15.16 7.33
N ALA A 87 1.71 -14.19 6.41
CA ALA A 87 1.97 -12.78 6.67
C ALA A 87 0.84 -11.92 6.11
N ALA A 88 0.43 -10.90 6.84
CA ALA A 88 -0.58 -9.94 6.40
C ALA A 88 -0.13 -8.52 6.74
N THR A 89 -0.25 -7.60 5.79
CA THR A 89 0.03 -6.17 5.97
C THR A 89 -1.07 -5.33 5.36
N SER A 90 -1.70 -4.49 6.17
CA SER A 90 -2.77 -3.57 5.77
C SER A 90 -2.40 -2.14 6.12
N ILE A 91 -2.44 -1.25 5.14
CA ILE A 91 -2.11 0.17 5.33
C ILE A 91 -3.23 1.01 4.73
N ASN A 92 -3.95 1.74 5.57
CA ASN A 92 -4.93 2.71 5.15
C ASN A 92 -4.36 4.13 5.29
N LEU A 93 -4.20 4.84 4.17
CA LEU A 93 -3.57 6.16 4.13
C LEU A 93 -4.57 7.31 3.97
N GLN A 94 -5.85 7.01 3.77
CA GLN A 94 -6.85 7.99 3.37
C GLN A 94 -8.17 7.83 4.13
N PRO A 95 -8.91 8.93 4.31
CA PRO A 95 -10.14 8.91 5.08
C PRO A 95 -11.24 8.16 4.32
N TRP A 96 -12.14 7.52 5.06
CA TRP A 96 -13.27 6.75 4.50
C TRP A 96 -12.85 5.59 3.60
N SER A 97 -11.61 5.11 3.71
CA SER A 97 -11.13 3.95 2.99
C SER A 97 -10.80 2.80 3.94
N GLU A 98 -10.69 1.61 3.36
CA GLU A 98 -10.43 0.38 4.09
C GLU A 98 -9.34 -0.45 3.41
N ALA A 99 -8.45 -1.02 4.21
CA ALA A 99 -7.41 -1.93 3.77
C ALA A 99 -7.50 -3.24 4.55
N LEU A 100 -7.76 -4.35 3.85
CA LEU A 100 -7.87 -5.67 4.43
C LEU A 100 -6.87 -6.63 3.79
N SER A 101 -6.02 -7.25 4.60
CA SER A 101 -5.06 -8.24 4.17
C SER A 101 -5.22 -9.53 4.95
N SER A 102 -5.03 -10.64 4.25
CA SER A 102 -5.00 -11.97 4.83
C SER A 102 -3.83 -12.76 4.27
N GLY A 103 -3.17 -13.53 5.13
CA GLY A 103 -2.13 -14.49 4.74
C GLY A 103 -2.34 -15.81 5.46
N VAL A 104 -2.70 -16.87 4.72
CA VAL A 104 -2.92 -18.21 5.29
C VAL A 104 -1.97 -19.23 4.66
N HIS A 105 -1.66 -20.33 5.34
CA HIS A 105 -0.81 -21.41 4.83
C HIS A 105 0.53 -20.91 4.22
N GLY A 106 1.24 -20.01 4.92
CA GLY A 106 2.49 -19.43 4.41
C GLY A 106 2.33 -18.31 3.38
N GLY A 107 1.11 -17.94 3.00
CA GLY A 107 0.85 -16.85 2.07
C GLY A 107 1.12 -15.46 2.66
N SER A 108 1.45 -14.49 1.79
CA SER A 108 1.74 -13.10 2.14
C SER A 108 0.76 -12.11 1.47
N GLY A 109 -0.14 -11.52 2.24
CA GLY A 109 -1.14 -10.56 1.77
C GLY A 109 -0.76 -9.11 2.08
N TYR A 110 -0.90 -8.22 1.09
CA TYR A 110 -0.61 -6.79 1.20
C TYR A 110 -1.76 -5.94 0.67
N ALA A 111 -2.40 -5.16 1.52
CA ALA A 111 -3.49 -4.27 1.13
C ALA A 111 -3.14 -2.82 1.47
N ILE A 112 -3.24 -1.92 0.49
CA ILE A 112 -2.87 -0.51 0.67
C ILE A 112 -3.92 0.41 0.06
N SER A 113 -4.58 1.22 0.88
CA SER A 113 -5.54 2.20 0.42
C SER A 113 -4.89 3.58 0.33
N THR A 114 -4.75 4.11 -0.89
CA THR A 114 -4.00 5.33 -1.22
C THR A 114 -4.89 6.51 -1.63
N GLY A 115 -6.20 6.30 -1.76
CA GLY A 115 -7.18 7.35 -2.09
C GLY A 115 -8.40 7.31 -1.17
N PRO A 116 -9.13 8.43 -1.00
CA PRO A 116 -10.34 8.43 -0.18
C PRO A 116 -11.42 7.55 -0.80
N ARG A 117 -12.25 6.95 0.06
CA ARG A 117 -13.33 6.03 -0.37
C ARG A 117 -12.84 4.86 -1.22
N SER A 118 -11.64 4.36 -0.92
CA SER A 118 -11.07 3.19 -1.57
C SER A 118 -11.18 1.94 -0.73
N THR A 119 -11.22 0.78 -1.40
CA THR A 119 -11.22 -0.53 -0.76
C THR A 119 -10.08 -1.35 -1.33
N SER A 120 -9.23 -1.87 -0.46
CA SER A 120 -8.11 -2.74 -0.85
C SER A 120 -8.20 -4.05 -0.11
N ILE A 121 -8.33 -5.17 -0.83
CA ILE A 121 -8.49 -6.50 -0.24
C ILE A 121 -7.44 -7.45 -0.84
N ALA A 122 -6.53 -7.96 -0.03
CA ALA A 122 -5.50 -8.90 -0.45
C ALA A 122 -5.54 -10.18 0.39
N MET A 123 -5.80 -11.33 -0.20
CA MET A 123 -5.95 -12.59 0.50
C MET A 123 -5.02 -13.66 -0.09
N ALA A 124 -3.84 -13.78 0.49
CA ALA A 124 -2.82 -14.73 0.05
C ALA A 124 -2.95 -16.09 0.73
N ARG A 125 -2.57 -17.15 0.01
CA ARG A 125 -2.64 -18.55 0.44
C ARG A 125 -1.51 -19.38 -0.15
N ASP A 126 -1.23 -20.52 0.47
CA ASP A 126 -0.37 -21.59 -0.08
C ASP A 126 1.03 -21.12 -0.52
N GLY A 127 1.68 -20.30 0.31
CA GLY A 127 2.98 -19.70 0.00
C GLY A 127 2.95 -18.60 -1.08
N GLY A 128 1.79 -18.29 -1.64
CA GLY A 128 1.60 -17.23 -2.63
C GLY A 128 1.58 -15.83 -2.03
N THR A 129 1.61 -14.83 -2.91
CA THR A 129 1.53 -13.42 -2.59
C THR A 129 0.31 -12.80 -3.24
N SER A 130 -0.46 -12.02 -2.48
CA SER A 130 -1.57 -11.21 -2.98
C SER A 130 -1.33 -9.77 -2.61
N ILE A 131 -1.46 -8.86 -3.57
CA ILE A 131 -1.27 -7.42 -3.40
C ILE A 131 -2.52 -6.73 -3.92
N ALA A 132 -3.07 -5.79 -3.16
CA ALA A 132 -4.19 -4.95 -3.58
C ALA A 132 -3.94 -3.50 -3.16
N ILE A 133 -4.08 -2.59 -4.12
CA ILE A 133 -3.87 -1.15 -3.94
C ILE A 133 -5.10 -0.42 -4.48
N GLY A 134 -5.89 0.18 -3.60
CA GLY A 134 -7.08 0.95 -3.93
C GLY A 134 -6.80 2.45 -3.85
N GLY A 135 -6.95 3.17 -4.95
CA GLY A 135 -6.87 4.62 -5.02
C GLY A 135 -8.24 5.28 -5.00
N TRP A 136 -8.31 6.55 -5.37
CA TRP A 136 -9.51 7.38 -5.17
C TRP A 136 -10.78 6.75 -5.76
N GLY A 137 -11.79 6.48 -4.90
CA GLY A 137 -13.04 5.83 -5.30
C GLY A 137 -12.87 4.45 -5.94
N GLY A 138 -11.70 3.84 -5.79
CA GLY A 138 -11.30 2.62 -6.44
C GLY A 138 -11.30 1.43 -5.50
N GLN A 139 -11.54 0.26 -6.08
CA GLN A 139 -11.58 -1.00 -5.37
C GLN A 139 -10.57 -1.94 -6.02
N ALA A 140 -9.72 -2.56 -5.21
CA ALA A 140 -8.76 -3.55 -5.63
C ALA A 140 -8.92 -4.81 -4.79
N TYR A 141 -9.03 -5.95 -5.45
CA TYR A 141 -9.12 -7.25 -4.83
C TYR A 141 -8.07 -8.18 -5.45
N ALA A 142 -7.28 -8.85 -4.61
CA ALA A 142 -6.43 -9.97 -4.99
C ALA A 142 -6.70 -11.13 -4.04
N GLY A 143 -7.06 -12.29 -4.57
CA GLY A 143 -7.49 -13.40 -3.74
C GLY A 143 -7.79 -14.68 -4.53
N PRO A 144 -8.53 -15.64 -3.94
CA PRO A 144 -8.70 -16.97 -4.53
C PRO A 144 -9.51 -16.94 -5.82
N ALA A 145 -10.33 -15.91 -5.98
CA ALA A 145 -11.06 -15.63 -7.22
C ALA A 145 -10.21 -14.91 -8.27
N GLY A 146 -8.94 -14.61 -7.98
CA GLY A 146 -8.03 -13.86 -8.85
C GLY A 146 -7.89 -12.39 -8.48
N ALA A 147 -7.61 -11.55 -9.48
CA ALA A 147 -7.36 -10.12 -9.31
C ALA A 147 -8.43 -9.28 -10.02
N VAL A 148 -9.12 -8.41 -9.27
CA VAL A 148 -10.24 -7.60 -9.77
C VAL A 148 -10.10 -6.15 -9.32
N CYS A 149 -10.33 -5.22 -10.25
CA CYS A 149 -10.27 -3.79 -10.01
C CYS A 149 -11.58 -3.14 -10.47
N ALA A 150 -12.20 -2.32 -9.64
CA ALA A 150 -13.47 -1.63 -9.93
C ALA A 150 -13.45 -0.16 -9.49
N GLY A 151 -14.41 0.63 -9.96
CA GLY A 151 -14.50 2.06 -9.64
C GLY A 151 -13.35 2.89 -10.24
N GLY A 152 -12.71 3.71 -9.41
CA GLY A 152 -11.57 4.55 -9.73
C GLY A 152 -10.23 3.80 -9.87
N PHE A 153 -9.15 4.39 -9.36
CA PHE A 153 -7.82 3.78 -9.46
C PHE A 153 -7.74 2.50 -8.63
N GLY A 154 -7.20 1.43 -9.20
CA GLY A 154 -6.95 0.19 -8.49
C GLY A 154 -5.85 -0.62 -9.16
N ALA A 155 -5.04 -1.30 -8.37
CA ALA A 155 -4.09 -2.29 -8.85
C ALA A 155 -4.14 -3.51 -7.95
N ALA A 156 -4.21 -4.71 -8.52
CA ALA A 156 -4.17 -5.93 -7.74
C ALA A 156 -3.38 -7.03 -8.47
N TYR A 157 -2.78 -7.93 -7.70
CA TYR A 157 -1.98 -9.05 -8.20
C TYR A 157 -2.11 -10.24 -7.25
N ASP A 158 -2.35 -11.42 -7.79
CA ASP A 158 -2.31 -12.68 -7.03
C ASP A 158 -1.38 -13.67 -7.74
N SER A 159 -0.32 -14.09 -7.04
CA SER A 159 0.68 -14.98 -7.61
C SER A 159 0.20 -16.42 -7.75
N THR A 160 -0.78 -16.84 -6.95
CA THR A 160 -1.30 -18.21 -6.96
C THR A 160 -2.17 -18.45 -8.20
N THR A 161 -2.98 -17.46 -8.59
CA THR A 161 -3.75 -17.50 -9.84
C THR A 161 -2.99 -16.93 -11.04
N GLY A 162 -1.89 -16.20 -10.80
CA GLY A 162 -1.14 -15.49 -11.84
C GLY A 162 -1.88 -14.30 -12.46
N GLN A 163 -2.95 -13.83 -11.80
CA GLN A 163 -3.79 -12.76 -12.33
C GLN A 163 -3.36 -11.40 -11.78
N TYR A 164 -3.53 -10.38 -12.60
CA TYR A 164 -3.35 -9.00 -12.20
C TYR A 164 -4.47 -8.13 -12.78
N CYS A 165 -4.76 -7.03 -12.11
CA CYS A 165 -5.61 -5.98 -12.63
C CYS A 165 -4.95 -4.63 -12.39
N VAL A 166 -5.11 -3.71 -13.33
CA VAL A 166 -4.74 -2.31 -13.17
C VAL A 166 -5.83 -1.47 -13.80
N LYS A 167 -6.28 -0.46 -13.07
CA LYS A 167 -7.26 0.52 -13.50
C LYS A 167 -6.77 1.89 -13.08
N SER A 168 -6.67 2.82 -14.02
CA SER A 168 -6.18 4.17 -13.72
C SER A 168 -7.24 5.08 -13.09
N GLY A 169 -8.53 4.70 -13.18
CA GLY A 169 -9.65 5.59 -12.89
C GLY A 169 -9.73 6.77 -13.86
N SER A 170 -10.76 7.60 -13.69
CA SER A 170 -10.87 8.95 -14.27
C SER A 170 -11.05 9.93 -13.11
N LEU A 171 -10.18 10.93 -12.98
CA LEU A 171 -10.39 12.05 -12.06
C LEU A 171 -11.24 13.09 -12.80
N ASP A 172 -12.49 13.25 -12.39
CA ASP A 172 -13.33 14.35 -12.85
C ASP A 172 -13.08 15.54 -11.90
N LEU A 173 -12.40 16.57 -12.42
CA LEU A 173 -12.19 17.84 -11.73
C LEU A 173 -13.29 18.80 -12.20
N HIS A 174 -14.38 18.89 -11.44
CA HIS A 174 -15.46 19.86 -11.66
C HIS A 174 -15.48 20.93 -10.58
#